data_AF-A0A3P7IPS9-F1
#
_entry.id   AF-A0A3P7IPS9-F1
#
_cell.length_a   1.000
_cell.length_b   1.000
_cell.length_c   1.000
_cell.angle_alpha   90.00
_cell.angle_beta   90.00
_cell.angle_gamma   90.00
#
_symmetry.space_group_name_H-M   'P 1'
#
loop_
_entity.id
_entity.type
_entity.pdbx_description
1 polymer ?
#
loop_
_entity_poly.entity_id
_entity_poly.type
_entity_poly.pdbx_seq_one_letter_code
_entity_poly.pdbx_strand_id
1 'polypeptide(L)'
;MNPPFGTKNNAGIDLLFVKAGIQMLRIGGSVFSLHKSATRDYILKSANKWDNTEAKCVAQLRWDLPATYKFHKKKSVDIDVDLIHYKKV
;
A
#
# COMPACT_ATOMS: atom_id res chain seq x y z
N MET A 1 -5.68 -4.83 2.73
CA MET A 1 -6.13 -4.33 1.41
C MET A 1 -4.95 -4.39 0.44
N ASN A 2 -5.24 -4.62 -0.84
CA ASN A 2 -4.26 -4.56 -1.91
C ASN A 2 -4.74 -3.51 -2.92
N PRO A 3 -4.63 -2.21 -2.58
CA PRO A 3 -5.17 -1.16 -3.42
C PRO A 3 -4.36 -1.03 -4.72
N PRO A 4 -4.91 -0.44 -5.78
CA PRO A 4 -4.14 -0.15 -6.98
C PRO A 4 -2.95 0.76 -6.63
N PHE A 5 -1.71 0.40 -6.99
CA PHE A 5 -0.50 1.12 -6.57
C PHE A 5 -0.28 2.49 -7.24
N GLY A 6 -1.26 3.04 -7.95
CA GLY A 6 -1.17 4.37 -8.54
C GLY A 6 -0.11 4.55 -9.64
N THR A 7 0.32 3.47 -10.32
CA THR A 7 1.47 3.47 -11.25
C THR A 7 1.19 4.08 -12.64
N LYS A 8 -0.01 4.63 -12.88
CA LYS A 8 -0.40 5.29 -14.15
C LYS A 8 -1.03 6.67 -13.86
N ASN A 9 -2.14 7.03 -14.50
CA ASN A 9 -2.84 8.32 -14.30
C ASN A 9 -3.61 8.41 -12.97
N ASN A 10 -3.19 7.66 -11.95
CA ASN A 10 -3.88 7.50 -10.67
C ASN A 10 -2.89 7.57 -9.50
N ALA A 11 -1.85 8.39 -9.62
CA ALA A 11 -0.85 8.59 -8.58
C ALA A 11 -1.51 8.91 -7.23
N GLY A 12 -1.08 8.19 -6.17
CA GLY A 12 -1.58 8.38 -4.81
C GLY A 12 -2.94 7.73 -4.51
N ILE A 13 -3.55 7.00 -5.45
CA ILE A 13 -4.83 6.31 -5.20
C ILE A 13 -4.72 5.26 -4.09
N ASP A 14 -3.56 4.64 -3.91
CA ASP A 14 -3.29 3.70 -2.83
C ASP A 14 -3.39 4.36 -1.45
N LEU A 15 -2.81 5.55 -1.29
CA LEU A 15 -2.91 6.34 -0.06
C LEU A 15 -4.34 6.84 0.20
N LEU A 16 -5.07 7.25 -0.85
CA LEU A 16 -6.48 7.65 -0.72
C LEU A 16 -7.35 6.48 -0.23
N PHE A 17 -7.11 5.27 -0.75
CA PHE A 17 -7.82 4.06 -0.34
C PHE A 17 -7.56 3.71 1.13
N VAL A 18 -6.29 3.77 1.55
CA VAL A 18 -5.91 3.53 2.94
C VAL A 18 -6.52 4.58 3.87
N LYS A 19 -6.47 5.86 3.49
CA LYS A 19 -7.04 6.96 4.28
C LYS A 19 -8.54 6.77 4.51
N ALA A 20 -9.30 6.41 3.45
CA ALA A 20 -10.71 6.08 3.58
C ALA A 20 -10.94 4.91 4.55
N GLY A 21 -10.14 3.85 4.46
CA GLY A 21 -10.19 2.73 5.39
C GLY A 21 -9.96 3.14 6.84
N ILE A 22 -8.96 3.98 7.12
CA ILE A 22 -8.66 4.46 8.47
C ILE A 22 -9.78 5.34 9.03
N GLN A 23 -10.40 6.18 8.19
CA GLN A 23 -11.53 7.02 8.60
C GLN A 23 -12.72 6.18 9.09
N MET A 24 -12.93 5.00 8.51
CA MET A 24 -13.99 4.06 8.91
C MET A 24 -13.70 3.29 10.22
N LEU A 25 -12.46 3.31 10.71
CA LEU A 25 -12.09 2.57 11.93
C LEU A 25 -12.53 3.29 13.22
N ARG A 26 -12.81 2.49 14.24
CA ARG A 26 -12.84 2.95 15.64
C ARG A 26 -11.40 3.14 16.16
N ILE A 27 -11.24 3.90 17.24
CA ILE A 27 -9.96 4.02 17.96
C ILE A 27 -9.46 2.62 18.36
N GLY A 28 -8.18 2.35 18.15
CA GLY A 28 -7.55 1.03 18.31
C GLY A 28 -7.70 0.11 17.09
N GLY A 29 -8.53 0.46 16.11
CA GLY A 29 -8.71 -0.29 14.87
C GLY A 29 -7.45 -0.31 13.99
N SER A 30 -7.41 -1.24 13.05
CA SER A 30 -6.25 -1.42 12.17
C SER A 30 -6.62 -1.65 10.71
N VAL A 31 -5.79 -1.14 9.81
CA VAL A 31 -5.78 -1.42 8.38
C VAL A 31 -4.41 -2.02 8.05
N PHE A 32 -4.40 -3.12 7.33
CA PHE A 32 -3.19 -3.66 6.72
C PHE A 32 -3.27 -3.41 5.22
N SER A 33 -2.21 -2.91 4.59
CA SER A 33 -2.19 -2.64 3.16
C SER A 33 -0.88 -3.03 2.50
N LEU A 34 -0.95 -3.52 1.27
CA LEU A 34 0.20 -3.83 0.44
C LEU A 34 0.57 -2.60 -0.41
N HIS A 35 1.87 -2.28 -0.47
CA HIS A 35 2.39 -1.19 -1.29
C HIS A 35 3.75 -1.57 -1.88
N LYS A 36 4.13 -0.99 -3.03
CA LYS A 36 5.45 -1.25 -3.62
C LYS A 36 6.57 -0.83 -2.64
N SER A 37 7.59 -1.66 -2.44
CA SER A 37 8.67 -1.35 -1.49
C SER A 37 9.43 -0.07 -1.85
N ALA A 38 9.50 0.27 -3.14
CA ALA A 38 10.13 1.49 -3.63
C ALA A 38 9.44 2.79 -3.14
N THR A 39 8.20 2.73 -2.66
CA THR A 39 7.45 3.90 -2.16
C THR A 39 7.29 3.92 -0.64
N ARG A 40 7.93 2.97 0.08
CA ARG A 40 7.82 2.81 1.54
C ARG A 40 8.00 4.12 2.30
N ASP A 41 9.13 4.79 2.09
CA ASP A 41 9.50 5.97 2.89
C ASP A 41 8.49 7.10 2.69
N TYR A 42 8.02 7.28 1.45
CA TYR A 42 6.98 8.25 1.14
C TYR A 42 5.66 7.92 1.83
N ILE A 43 5.26 6.65 1.84
CA ILE A 43 4.02 6.18 2.44
C ILE A 43 4.06 6.34 3.96
N LEU A 44 5.11 5.87 4.63
CA LEU A 44 5.26 5.98 6.07
C LEU A 44 5.32 7.45 6.50
N LYS A 45 6.08 8.29 5.78
CA LYS A 45 6.13 9.73 6.04
C LYS A 45 4.78 10.42 5.84
N SER A 46 3.98 9.97 4.87
CA SER A 46 2.66 10.56 4.61
C SER A 46 1.62 10.12 5.62
N ALA A 47 1.61 8.84 5.98
CA ALA A 47 0.64 8.27 6.91
C ALA A 47 0.87 8.72 8.36
N ASN A 48 2.12 8.87 8.79
CA ASN A 48 2.45 9.40 10.13
C ASN A 48 2.19 10.91 10.27
N LYS A 49 1.78 11.61 9.20
CA LYS A 49 1.25 12.98 9.27
C LYS A 49 -0.27 13.02 9.44
N TRP A 50 -0.95 11.89 9.31
CA TRP A 50 -2.40 11.85 9.50
C TRP A 50 -2.70 11.83 10.98
N ASP A 51 -3.74 12.56 11.37
CA ASP A 51 -4.19 12.60 12.75
C ASP A 51 -4.54 11.19 13.23
N ASN A 52 -4.14 10.88 14.47
CA ASN A 52 -4.52 9.65 15.16
C ASN A 52 -4.16 8.39 14.36
N THR A 53 -3.04 8.41 13.63
CA THR A 53 -2.60 7.28 12.80
C THR A 53 -1.13 6.98 13.03
N GLU A 54 -0.83 5.71 13.32
CA GLU A 54 0.53 5.17 13.32
C GLU A 54 0.70 4.18 12.18
N ALA A 55 1.76 4.33 11.38
CA ALA A 55 2.07 3.44 10.28
C ALA A 55 3.44 2.76 10.45
N LYS A 56 3.49 1.45 10.27
CA LYS A 56 4.73 0.66 10.30
C LYS A 56 4.76 -0.41 9.22
N CYS A 57 5.92 -0.63 8.61
CA CYS A 57 6.15 -1.79 7.77
C CYS A 57 6.32 -3.04 8.66
N VAL A 58 5.51 -4.07 8.44
CA VAL A 58 5.51 -5.30 9.26
C VAL A 58 6.06 -6.51 8.51
N ALA A 59 6.09 -6.48 7.18
CA ALA A 59 6.74 -7.51 6.37
C ALA A 59 7.16 -6.94 5.01
N GLN A 60 8.24 -7.49 4.46
CA GLN A 60 8.67 -7.28 3.07
C GLN A 60 8.46 -8.59 2.32
N LEU A 61 7.85 -8.51 1.14
CA LEU A 61 7.38 -9.64 0.37
C LEU A 61 7.91 -9.51 -1.06
N ARG A 62 8.28 -10.63 -1.65
CA ARG A 62 8.59 -10.73 -3.09
C ARG A 62 7.52 -11.58 -3.74
N TRP A 63 6.84 -11.02 -4.72
CA TRP A 63 5.68 -11.64 -5.37
C TRP A 63 5.93 -11.75 -6.88
N ASP A 64 5.84 -12.96 -7.42
CA ASP A 64 5.76 -13.20 -8.87
C ASP A 64 4.39 -12.79 -9.42
N LEU A 65 4.37 -11.80 -10.32
CA LEU A 65 3.17 -11.32 -10.98
C LEU A 65 3.12 -11.85 -12.43
N PRO A 66 2.21 -12.79 -12.73
CA PRO A 66 2.08 -13.32 -14.10
C PRO A 66 1.51 -12.27 -15.06
N ALA A 67 1.79 -12.45 -16.34
CA ALA A 67 1.27 -11.59 -17.39
C ALA A 67 -0.25 -11.76 -17.56
N THR A 68 -1.00 -10.74 -17.18
CA THR A 68 -2.48 -10.74 -17.32
C THR A 68 -2.99 -9.87 -18.47
N TYR A 69 -2.20 -8.91 -18.96
CA TYR A 69 -2.61 -7.99 -20.02
C TYR A 69 -1.92 -8.26 -21.36
N LYS A 70 -2.61 -7.97 -22.48
CA LYS A 70 -2.12 -8.15 -23.85
C LYS A 70 -0.82 -7.39 -24.16
N PHE A 71 -0.54 -6.29 -23.45
CA PHE A 71 0.66 -5.47 -23.64
C PHE A 71 1.87 -5.96 -22.83
N HIS A 72 1.73 -7.01 -22.02
CA HIS A 72 2.86 -7.59 -21.28
C HIS A 72 3.74 -8.43 -22.19
N LYS A 73 5.03 -8.11 -22.25
CA LYS A 73 6.04 -8.83 -23.06
C LYS A 73 6.71 -9.99 -22.33
N LYS A 74 6.78 -9.92 -20.99
CA LYS A 74 7.35 -10.95 -20.12
C LYS A 74 6.24 -11.84 -19.60
N LYS A 75 6.52 -13.14 -19.41
CA LYS A 75 5.55 -14.11 -18.86
C LYS A 75 5.20 -13.82 -17.40
N SER A 76 6.17 -13.37 -16.62
CA SER A 76 5.97 -12.91 -15.26
C SER A 76 7.07 -11.91 -14.87
N VAL A 77 6.84 -11.18 -13.78
CA VAL A 77 7.81 -10.27 -13.17
C VAL A 77 7.72 -10.39 -11.66
N ASP A 78 8.87 -10.50 -11.00
CA ASP A 78 8.93 -10.35 -9.55
C ASP A 78 8.78 -8.88 -9.16
N ILE A 79 7.96 -8.63 -8.15
CA ILE A 79 7.79 -7.31 -7.55
C ILE A 79 8.05 -7.36 -6.05
N ASP A 80 8.72 -6.33 -5.55
CA ASP A 80 8.92 -6.12 -4.12
C ASP A 80 7.78 -5.28 -3.57
N VAL A 81 7.10 -5.83 -2.56
CA VAL A 81 5.91 -5.28 -1.93
C VAL A 81 6.07 -5.34 -0.42
N ASP A 82 5.67 -4.29 0.27
CA ASP A 82 5.62 -4.24 1.72
C ASP A 82 4.20 -4.40 2.22
N LEU A 83 4.06 -5.16 3.30
CA LEU A 83 2.88 -5.14 4.15
C LEU A 83 3.04 -4.05 5.21
N ILE A 84 2.19 -3.03 5.13
CA ILE A 84 2.18 -1.91 6.07
C ILE A 84 0.96 -2.04 6.97
N HIS A 85 1.18 -1.92 8.27
CA HIS A 85 0.16 -1.84 9.30
C HIS A 85 -0.09 -0.38 9.67
N TYR A 86 -1.33 0.05 9.50
CA TYR A 86 -1.85 1.34 9.93
C TYR A 86 -2.77 1.12 11.12
N LYS A 87 -2.50 1.78 12.23
CA LYS A 87 -3.31 1.72 13.45
C LYS A 87 -3.91 3.08 13.71
N LYS A 88 -5.21 3.12 13.99
CA LYS A 88 -5.88 4.33 14.47
C LYS A 88 -5.67 4.42 15.98
N VAL A 89 -4.98 5.46 16.44
CA VAL A 89 -4.65 5.68 17.86
C VAL A 89 -5.57 6.70 18.52
#